data_AF-X1R744-F1
#
_entry.id   AF-X1R744-F1
#
_cell.length_a   1.000
_cell.length_b   1.000
_cell.length_c   1.000
_cell.angle_alpha   90.00
_cell.angle_beta   90.00
_cell.angle_gamma   90.00
#
_symmetry.space_group_name_H-M   'P 1'
#
loop_
_entity.id
_entity.type
_entity.pdbx_description
1 polymer ?
#
loop_
_entity_poly.entity_id
_entity_poly.type
_entity_poly.pdbx_seq_one_letter_code
_entity_poly.pdbx_strand_id
1 'polypeptide(L)'
;IKTIEGKVKVVKGILPTLSVIGNEVELRAQTKKISEELKLSEEAILIEIKRYKRGSTDSSYNFIKLNSESGNIKAEKILIGCMLENEQIAQNILIKLKAEDFSVLMHRQIVAAIEKNLKDDKTVDSHKVIDYLDDDKAAKLISKILMEDTITFDEKIISGYVDTINNFKLTQGRKNLEKRAKMLDEKIKKSEKIEDDDLKELREIVQQLKSQKMN
;
A
#
# COMPACT_ATOMS: atom_id res chain seq x y z
N ILE A 1 25.99 -10.66 17.93
CA ILE A 1 25.18 -9.41 17.89
C ILE A 1 23.73 -9.77 18.21
N LYS A 2 23.15 -9.22 19.30
CA LYS A 2 21.82 -9.64 19.78
C LYS A 2 20.65 -8.74 19.36
N THR A 3 20.92 -7.47 19.04
CA THR A 3 19.89 -6.50 18.65
C THR A 3 19.82 -6.33 17.14
N ILE A 4 18.62 -6.03 16.63
CA ILE A 4 18.38 -5.78 15.20
C ILE A 4 19.24 -4.61 14.73
N GLU A 5 19.26 -3.50 15.47
CA GLU A 5 20.07 -2.31 15.19
C GLU A 5 21.57 -2.63 15.03
N GLY A 6 22.11 -3.48 15.90
CA GLY A 6 23.49 -3.92 15.81
C GLY A 6 23.77 -4.70 14.52
N LYS A 7 22.84 -5.57 14.10
CA LYS A 7 22.98 -6.33 12.84
C LYS A 7 22.96 -5.40 11.63
N VAL A 8 22.12 -4.37 11.65
CA VAL A 8 22.06 -3.40 10.56
C VAL A 8 23.33 -2.55 10.47
N LYS A 9 23.90 -2.15 11.62
CA LYS A 9 25.17 -1.43 11.65
C LYS A 9 26.30 -2.25 11.02
N VAL A 10 26.31 -3.56 11.25
CA VAL A 10 27.28 -4.46 10.62
C VAL A 10 27.05 -4.56 9.11
N VAL A 11 25.81 -4.78 8.66
CA VAL A 11 25.49 -4.80 7.22
C VAL A 11 25.94 -3.50 6.55
N LYS A 12 25.61 -2.33 7.11
CA LYS A 12 26.04 -1.02 6.57
C LYS A 12 27.57 -0.89 6.47
N GLY A 13 28.31 -1.44 7.44
CA GLY A 13 29.77 -1.42 7.44
C GLY A 13 30.41 -2.27 6.33
N ILE A 14 29.76 -3.35 5.90
CA ILE A 14 30.30 -4.29 4.90
C ILE A 14 29.79 -4.03 3.47
N LEU A 15 28.78 -3.16 3.28
CA LEU A 15 28.27 -2.78 1.96
C LEU A 15 29.35 -2.29 0.98
N PRO A 16 30.32 -1.44 1.38
CA PRO A 16 31.37 -1.00 0.47
C PRO A 16 32.15 -2.18 -0.11
N THR A 17 32.53 -3.15 0.73
CA THR A 17 33.26 -4.36 0.33
C THR A 17 32.46 -5.22 -0.63
N LEU A 18 31.18 -5.48 -0.32
CA LEU A 18 30.31 -6.30 -1.17
C LEU A 18 29.97 -5.61 -2.50
N SER A 19 30.00 -4.28 -2.54
CA SER A 19 29.70 -3.51 -3.75
C SER A 19 30.76 -3.65 -4.83
N VAL A 20 32.01 -3.93 -4.46
CA VAL A 20 33.13 -4.09 -5.42
C VAL A 20 33.08 -5.44 -6.14
N ILE A 21 32.37 -6.43 -5.60
CA ILE A 21 32.24 -7.75 -6.22
C ILE A 21 31.40 -7.62 -7.50
N GLY A 22 32.07 -7.83 -8.65
CA GLY A 22 31.46 -7.83 -9.98
C GLY A 22 30.89 -9.18 -10.39
N ASN A 23 31.39 -10.28 -9.82
CA ASN A 23 30.90 -11.62 -10.10
C ASN A 23 29.65 -11.93 -9.26
N GLU A 24 28.51 -12.19 -9.91
CA GLU A 24 27.25 -12.44 -9.21
C GLU A 24 27.22 -13.73 -8.38
N VAL A 25 27.93 -14.77 -8.82
CA VAL A 25 28.01 -16.05 -8.11
C VAL A 25 28.78 -15.89 -6.81
N GLU A 26 29.91 -15.19 -6.87
CA GLU A 26 30.71 -14.85 -5.71
C GLU A 26 29.95 -13.94 -4.74
N LEU A 27 29.26 -12.91 -5.26
CA LEU A 27 28.44 -12.01 -4.46
C LEU A 27 27.35 -12.76 -3.68
N ARG A 28 26.66 -13.71 -4.33
CA ARG A 28 25.65 -14.55 -3.67
C ARG A 28 26.26 -15.46 -2.60
N ALA A 29 27.40 -16.10 -2.90
CA ALA A 29 28.08 -16.95 -1.93
C ALA A 29 28.50 -16.18 -0.66
N GLN A 30 29.01 -14.96 -0.82
CA GLN A 30 29.37 -14.11 0.33
C GLN A 30 28.12 -13.61 1.07
N THR A 31 27.08 -13.22 0.35
CA THR A 31 25.82 -12.77 0.95
C THR A 31 25.15 -13.87 1.79
N LYS A 32 25.21 -15.12 1.33
CA LYS A 32 24.73 -16.29 2.06
C LYS A 32 25.43 -16.47 3.41
N LYS A 33 26.76 -16.39 3.44
CA LYS A 33 27.54 -16.50 4.69
C LYS A 33 27.15 -15.43 5.72
N ILE A 34 27.03 -14.18 5.25
CA ILE A 34 26.64 -13.03 6.09
C ILE A 34 25.21 -13.20 6.62
N SER A 35 24.31 -13.68 5.75
CA SER A 35 22.91 -13.93 6.08
C SER A 35 22.77 -14.96 7.20
N GLU A 36 23.51 -16.07 7.11
CA GLU A 36 23.55 -17.14 8.12
C GLU A 36 24.13 -16.63 9.46
N GLU A 37 25.23 -15.86 9.41
CA GLU A 37 25.90 -15.32 10.60
C GLU A 37 25.05 -14.27 11.33
N LEU A 38 24.37 -13.40 10.58
CA LEU A 38 23.52 -12.34 11.14
C LEU A 38 22.08 -12.79 11.39
N LYS A 39 21.70 -14.00 10.95
CA LYS A 39 20.30 -14.46 10.91
C LYS A 39 19.38 -13.42 10.26
N LEU A 40 19.78 -12.96 9.08
CA LEU A 40 19.02 -12.05 8.23
C LEU A 40 18.60 -12.78 6.96
N SER A 41 17.86 -12.11 6.07
CA SER A 41 17.53 -12.66 4.75
C SER A 41 18.61 -12.30 3.74
N GLU A 42 19.07 -13.25 2.94
CA GLU A 42 20.03 -13.02 1.84
C GLU A 42 19.56 -11.91 0.91
N GLU A 43 18.29 -11.95 0.52
CA GLU A 43 17.70 -10.98 -0.39
C GLU A 43 17.67 -9.56 0.19
N ALA A 44 17.47 -9.41 1.51
CA ALA A 44 17.49 -8.10 2.16
C ALA A 44 18.88 -7.45 2.06
N ILE A 45 19.93 -8.26 2.17
CA ILE A 45 21.32 -7.81 2.03
C ILE A 45 21.60 -7.45 0.55
N LEU A 46 21.14 -8.26 -0.41
CA LEU A 46 21.31 -7.99 -1.85
C LEU A 46 20.63 -6.69 -2.30
N ILE A 47 19.44 -6.38 -1.76
CA ILE A 47 18.73 -5.12 -2.04
C ILE A 47 19.55 -3.93 -1.55
N GLU A 48 20.10 -4.02 -0.33
CA GLU A 48 20.89 -2.94 0.24
C GLU A 48 22.18 -2.70 -0.56
N ILE A 49 22.83 -3.76 -1.05
CA ILE A 49 23.98 -3.67 -1.96
C ILE A 49 23.59 -2.97 -3.27
N LYS A 50 22.44 -3.31 -3.86
CA LYS A 50 21.94 -2.66 -5.09
C LYS A 50 21.60 -1.18 -4.86
N ARG A 51 21.02 -0.83 -3.71
CA ARG A 51 20.75 0.58 -3.33
C ARG A 51 22.03 1.37 -3.14
N TYR A 52 23.01 0.78 -2.47
CA TYR A 52 24.33 1.35 -2.27
C TYR A 52 25.04 1.63 -3.61
N LYS A 53 25.05 0.65 -4.54
CA LYS A 53 25.62 0.83 -5.90
C LYS A 53 24.94 1.94 -6.71
N ARG A 54 23.67 2.26 -6.43
CA ARG A 54 22.89 3.30 -7.13
C ARG A 54 23.03 4.69 -6.51
N GLY A 55 23.82 4.85 -5.44
CA GLY A 55 24.02 6.14 -4.77
C GLY A 55 22.79 6.66 -4.01
N SER A 56 21.80 5.80 -3.73
CA SER A 56 20.61 6.17 -2.95
C SER A 56 20.95 6.16 -1.46
N THR A 57 21.24 7.32 -0.89
CA THR A 57 21.65 7.50 0.52
C THR A 57 20.51 7.54 1.53
N ASP A 58 19.26 7.35 1.10
CA ASP A 58 18.11 7.36 2.00
C ASP A 58 18.01 6.04 2.79
N SER A 59 18.75 6.01 3.90
CA SER A 59 18.94 4.83 4.75
C SER A 59 17.92 4.75 5.90
N SER A 60 16.65 5.01 5.58
CA SER A 60 15.52 4.71 6.45
C SER A 60 15.22 3.21 6.36
N TYR A 61 15.42 2.55 7.51
CA TYR A 61 15.34 1.10 7.71
C TYR A 61 14.10 0.49 7.07
N ASN A 62 14.31 -0.18 5.95
CA ASN A 62 13.31 -1.04 5.34
C ASN A 62 14.02 -2.34 4.98
N PHE A 63 14.17 -3.24 5.97
CA PHE A 63 14.27 -4.66 5.71
C PHE A 63 12.91 -5.07 5.15
N ILE A 64 12.72 -4.83 3.85
CA ILE A 64 11.49 -5.12 3.13
C ILE A 64 11.37 -6.65 3.10
N LYS A 65 10.46 -7.15 3.93
CA LYS A 65 9.82 -8.46 3.81
C LYS A 65 9.42 -8.60 2.33
N LEU A 66 10.00 -9.55 1.60
CA LEU A 66 9.89 -9.71 0.15
C LEU A 66 8.49 -10.12 -0.37
N ASN A 67 7.44 -9.86 0.41
CA ASN A 67 6.02 -9.93 0.07
C ASN A 67 5.29 -8.73 0.71
N SER A 68 5.94 -7.57 0.80
CA SER A 68 5.32 -6.39 1.42
C SER A 68 4.25 -5.86 0.49
N GLU A 69 3.05 -6.39 0.69
CA GLU A 69 1.81 -5.70 0.39
C GLU A 69 1.97 -4.19 0.61
N SER A 70 1.53 -3.39 -0.37
CA SER A 70 1.70 -1.95 -0.28
C SER A 70 1.02 -1.42 0.98
N GLY A 71 1.57 -0.36 1.57
CA GLY A 71 1.09 0.16 2.85
C GLY A 71 -0.42 0.45 2.87
N ASN A 72 -0.98 0.90 1.74
CA ASN A 72 -2.42 1.10 1.59
C ASN A 72 -3.21 -0.22 1.62
N ILE A 73 -2.75 -1.29 0.94
CA ILE A 73 -3.46 -2.58 0.94
C ILE A 73 -3.39 -3.21 2.34
N LYS A 74 -2.27 -3.06 3.04
CA LYS A 74 -2.14 -3.49 4.44
C LYS A 74 -3.09 -2.71 5.35
N ALA A 75 -3.16 -1.38 5.18
CA ALA A 75 -4.09 -0.53 5.92
C ALA A 75 -5.55 -0.94 5.67
N GLU A 76 -5.92 -1.22 4.41
CA GLU A 76 -7.25 -1.70 4.04
C GLU A 76 -7.63 -2.99 4.76
N LYS A 77 -6.73 -3.98 4.80
CA LYS A 77 -6.99 -5.24 5.51
C LYS A 77 -7.14 -5.07 7.01
N ILE A 78 -6.29 -4.27 7.63
CA ILE A 78 -6.37 -4.00 9.06
C ILE A 78 -7.70 -3.33 9.38
N LEU A 79 -8.10 -2.32 8.60
CA LEU A 79 -9.39 -1.67 8.78
C LEU A 79 -10.54 -2.65 8.60
N ILE A 80 -10.53 -3.50 7.56
CA ILE A 80 -11.55 -4.56 7.39
C ILE A 80 -11.63 -5.46 8.63
N GLY A 81 -10.50 -5.91 9.16
CA GLY A 81 -10.47 -6.71 10.40
C GLY A 81 -11.08 -5.97 11.59
N CYS A 82 -10.71 -4.71 11.79
CA CYS A 82 -11.28 -3.86 12.84
C CYS A 82 -12.80 -3.67 12.68
N MET A 83 -13.29 -3.53 11.44
CA MET A 83 -14.71 -3.39 11.14
C MET A 83 -15.48 -4.69 11.45
N LEU A 84 -14.89 -5.84 11.12
CA LEU A 84 -15.50 -7.16 11.35
C LEU A 84 -15.59 -7.54 12.83
N GLU A 85 -14.65 -7.07 13.64
CA GLU A 85 -14.59 -7.37 15.09
C GLU A 85 -15.36 -6.36 15.95
N ASN A 86 -15.65 -5.16 15.45
CA ASN A 86 -16.25 -4.10 16.26
C ASN A 86 -17.17 -3.17 15.46
N GLU A 87 -18.45 -3.23 15.79
CA GLU A 87 -19.54 -2.47 15.15
C GLU A 87 -19.36 -0.95 15.23
N GLN A 88 -18.95 -0.45 16.39
CA GLN A 88 -18.76 0.99 16.59
C GLN A 88 -17.59 1.50 15.74
N ILE A 89 -16.51 0.73 15.65
CA ILE A 89 -15.37 1.03 14.79
C ILE A 89 -15.79 0.96 13.32
N ALA A 90 -16.60 -0.04 12.94
CA ALA A 90 -17.13 -0.15 11.60
C ALA A 90 -17.95 1.09 11.20
N GLN A 91 -18.86 1.54 12.04
CA GLN A 91 -19.64 2.76 11.82
C GLN A 91 -18.72 3.99 11.71
N ASN A 92 -17.74 4.13 12.60
CA ASN A 92 -16.81 5.27 12.59
C ASN A 92 -15.94 5.31 11.33
N ILE A 93 -15.52 4.16 10.82
CA ILE A 93 -14.76 4.04 9.57
C ILE A 93 -15.66 4.38 8.38
N LEU A 94 -16.89 3.87 8.33
CA LEU A 94 -17.84 4.09 7.22
C LEU A 94 -18.31 5.55 7.10
N ILE A 95 -18.24 6.35 8.18
CA ILE A 95 -18.44 7.80 8.12
C ILE A 95 -17.30 8.50 7.37
N LYS A 96 -16.08 7.95 7.47
CA LYS A 96 -14.85 8.56 6.93
C LYS A 96 -14.45 8.01 5.56
N LEU A 97 -14.77 6.76 5.27
CA LEU A 97 -14.40 6.04 4.06
C LEU A 97 -15.61 5.30 3.49
N LYS A 98 -15.76 5.37 2.17
CA LYS A 98 -16.72 4.56 1.42
C LYS A 98 -16.06 3.31 0.87
N ALA A 99 -16.86 2.31 0.50
CA ALA A 99 -16.35 1.10 -0.14
C ALA A 99 -15.49 1.39 -1.38
N GLU A 100 -15.82 2.43 -2.15
CA GLU A 100 -15.08 2.81 -3.36
C GLU A 100 -13.68 3.38 -3.08
N ASP A 101 -13.42 3.82 -1.85
CA ASP A 101 -12.13 4.38 -1.44
C ASP A 101 -11.04 3.32 -1.29
N PHE A 102 -11.44 2.05 -1.14
CA PHE A 102 -10.52 0.92 -1.09
C PHE A 102 -9.95 0.66 -2.48
N SER A 103 -8.66 0.35 -2.58
CA SER A 103 -7.97 0.18 -3.86
C SER A 103 -8.20 -1.19 -4.49
N VAL A 104 -8.38 -2.23 -3.67
CA VAL A 104 -8.56 -3.62 -4.11
C VAL A 104 -10.04 -3.93 -4.27
N LEU A 105 -10.44 -4.46 -5.43
CA LEU A 105 -11.83 -4.80 -5.73
C LEU A 105 -12.47 -5.69 -4.65
N MET A 106 -11.78 -6.75 -4.25
CA MET A 106 -12.24 -7.67 -3.19
C MET A 106 -12.47 -6.95 -1.86
N HIS A 107 -11.60 -6.00 -1.50
CA HIS A 107 -11.76 -5.20 -0.28
C HIS A 107 -13.00 -4.31 -0.36
N ARG A 108 -13.28 -3.70 -1.53
CA ARG A 108 -14.52 -2.92 -1.73
C ARG A 108 -15.75 -3.76 -1.51
N GLN A 109 -15.77 -4.98 -2.06
CA GLN A 109 -16.90 -5.90 -1.94
C GLN A 109 -17.14 -6.28 -0.48
N ILE A 110 -16.07 -6.60 0.26
CA ILE A 110 -16.15 -6.91 1.69
C ILE A 110 -16.68 -5.71 2.49
N VAL A 111 -16.17 -4.50 2.24
CA VAL A 111 -16.63 -3.29 2.95
C VAL A 111 -18.10 -2.98 2.64
N ALA A 112 -18.53 -3.13 1.39
CA ALA A 112 -19.92 -2.97 1.00
C ALA A 112 -20.84 -4.01 1.67
N ALA A 113 -20.36 -5.24 1.84
CA ALA A 113 -21.06 -6.29 2.57
C ALA A 113 -21.20 -5.96 4.07
N ILE A 114 -20.13 -5.44 4.70
CA ILE A 114 -20.17 -4.98 6.09
C ILE A 114 -21.15 -3.82 6.26
N GLU A 115 -21.11 -2.83 5.36
CA GLU A 115 -22.03 -1.70 5.38
C GLU A 115 -23.49 -2.15 5.29
N LYS A 116 -23.77 -3.14 4.43
CA LYS A 116 -25.11 -3.71 4.30
C LYS A 116 -25.53 -4.46 5.56
N ASN A 117 -24.66 -5.30 6.11
CA ASN A 117 -24.98 -6.07 7.31
C ASN A 117 -25.29 -5.16 8.51
N LEU A 118 -24.55 -4.05 8.66
CA LEU A 118 -24.84 -3.01 9.66
C LEU A 118 -26.20 -2.33 9.46
N LYS A 119 -26.62 -2.12 8.21
CA LYS A 119 -27.93 -1.51 7.90
C LYS A 119 -29.08 -2.46 8.23
N ASP A 120 -28.91 -3.74 7.94
CA ASP A 120 -29.98 -4.74 8.05
C ASP A 120 -30.14 -5.23 9.50
N ASP A 121 -29.04 -5.56 10.18
CA ASP A 121 -29.06 -6.25 11.48
C ASP A 121 -28.56 -5.39 12.66
N LYS A 122 -28.04 -4.18 12.40
CA LYS A 122 -27.32 -3.31 13.36
C LYS A 122 -26.08 -3.94 14.00
N THR A 123 -25.76 -5.18 13.66
CA THR A 123 -24.59 -5.91 14.14
C THR A 123 -23.65 -6.25 12.99
N VAL A 124 -22.36 -6.43 13.26
CA VAL A 124 -21.40 -6.96 12.28
C VAL A 124 -21.16 -8.43 12.58
N ASP A 125 -21.61 -9.31 11.68
CA ASP A 125 -21.36 -10.74 11.76
C ASP A 125 -20.52 -11.18 10.56
N SER A 126 -19.30 -11.65 10.82
CA SER A 126 -18.37 -12.12 9.80
C SER A 126 -18.91 -13.29 8.98
N HIS A 127 -19.73 -14.18 9.56
CA HIS A 127 -20.38 -15.25 8.82
C HIS A 127 -21.42 -14.69 7.87
N LYS A 128 -22.25 -13.74 8.31
CA LYS A 128 -23.24 -13.10 7.43
C LYS A 128 -22.58 -12.32 6.30
N VAL A 129 -21.44 -11.67 6.57
CA VAL A 129 -20.65 -10.98 5.53
C VAL A 129 -20.13 -11.99 4.50
N ILE A 130 -19.65 -13.15 4.94
CA ILE A 130 -19.20 -14.24 4.04
C ILE A 130 -20.37 -14.78 3.22
N ASP A 131 -21.49 -15.09 3.86
CA ASP A 131 -22.71 -15.61 3.22
C ASP A 131 -23.25 -14.61 2.19
N TYR A 132 -23.18 -13.31 2.49
CA TYR A 132 -23.63 -12.27 1.57
C TYR A 132 -22.76 -12.18 0.30
N LEU A 133 -21.46 -12.45 0.42
CA LEU A 133 -20.53 -12.38 -0.71
C LEU A 133 -20.64 -13.61 -1.63
N ASP A 134 -21.06 -14.76 -1.09
CA ASP A 134 -21.15 -16.05 -1.80
C ASP A 134 -19.88 -16.34 -2.65
N ASP A 135 -18.71 -15.97 -2.10
CA ASP A 135 -17.41 -16.11 -2.75
C ASP A 135 -16.39 -16.76 -1.82
N ASP A 136 -15.99 -17.97 -2.19
CA ASP A 136 -15.00 -18.80 -1.51
C ASP A 136 -13.63 -18.10 -1.32
N LYS A 137 -13.26 -17.21 -2.24
CA LYS A 137 -12.04 -16.40 -2.13
C LYS A 137 -12.20 -15.28 -1.12
N ALA A 138 -13.37 -14.65 -1.07
CA ALA A 138 -13.68 -13.63 -0.08
C ALA A 138 -13.68 -14.24 1.33
N ALA A 139 -14.30 -15.41 1.49
CA ALA A 139 -14.29 -16.17 2.74
C ALA A 139 -12.85 -16.44 3.23
N LYS A 140 -11.99 -16.98 2.35
CA LYS A 140 -10.58 -17.24 2.67
C LYS A 140 -9.81 -15.97 3.06
N LEU A 141 -10.08 -14.86 2.37
CA LEU A 141 -9.44 -13.58 2.68
C LEU A 141 -9.89 -13.05 4.04
N ILE A 142 -11.19 -13.08 4.33
CA ILE A 142 -11.75 -12.66 5.63
C ILE A 142 -11.14 -13.50 6.75
N SER A 143 -11.15 -14.83 6.62
CA SER A 143 -10.55 -15.72 7.64
C SER A 143 -9.08 -15.40 7.85
N LYS A 144 -8.32 -15.16 6.78
CA LYS A 144 -6.91 -14.78 6.88
C LYS A 144 -6.72 -13.45 7.63
N ILE A 145 -7.53 -12.43 7.33
CA ILE A 145 -7.47 -11.13 7.98
C ILE A 145 -7.73 -11.27 9.50
N LEU A 146 -8.75 -12.06 9.87
CA LEU A 146 -9.11 -12.27 11.28
C LEU A 146 -8.06 -13.08 12.05
N MET A 147 -7.31 -13.95 11.37
CA MET A 147 -6.22 -14.73 11.97
C MET A 147 -4.89 -13.95 12.09
N GLU A 148 -4.73 -12.82 11.41
CA GLU A 148 -3.53 -12.00 11.53
C GLU A 148 -3.61 -11.16 12.82
N ASP A 149 -2.68 -11.36 13.78
CA ASP A 149 -2.54 -10.61 15.05
C ASP A 149 -2.15 -9.13 14.83
N THR A 150 -2.95 -8.40 14.06
CA THR A 150 -2.71 -7.01 13.64
C THR A 150 -3.92 -6.12 13.82
N ILE A 151 -5.04 -6.71 14.26
CA ILE A 151 -6.26 -5.98 14.61
C ILE A 151 -5.99 -5.12 15.84
N THR A 152 -6.43 -3.88 15.78
CA THR A 152 -6.26 -2.90 16.84
C THR A 152 -7.53 -2.11 17.02
N PHE A 153 -7.83 -1.72 18.26
CA PHE A 153 -8.97 -0.88 18.59
C PHE A 153 -8.53 0.53 19.05
N ASP A 154 -7.25 0.86 18.89
CA ASP A 154 -6.72 2.19 19.16
C ASP A 154 -7.15 3.16 18.05
N GLU A 155 -7.97 4.14 18.41
CA GLU A 155 -8.54 5.11 17.48
C GLU A 155 -7.48 5.94 16.74
N LYS A 156 -6.34 6.25 17.38
CA LYS A 156 -5.25 7.00 16.72
C LYS A 156 -4.60 6.16 15.63
N ILE A 157 -4.40 4.86 15.90
CA ILE A 157 -3.84 3.93 14.91
C ILE A 157 -4.81 3.75 13.75
N ILE A 158 -6.10 3.55 14.04
CA ILE A 158 -7.16 3.46 13.02
C ILE A 158 -7.20 4.72 12.15
N SER A 159 -7.15 5.91 12.77
CA SER A 159 -7.11 7.17 12.02
C SER A 159 -5.90 7.25 11.08
N GLY A 160 -4.72 6.81 11.53
CA GLY A 160 -3.53 6.75 10.68
C GLY A 160 -3.69 5.83 9.46
N TYR A 161 -4.43 4.72 9.59
CA TYR A 161 -4.76 3.87 8.44
C TYR A 161 -5.78 4.50 7.50
N VAL A 162 -6.78 5.21 8.03
CA VAL A 162 -7.71 6.01 7.22
C VAL A 162 -6.96 7.07 6.41
N ASP A 163 -6.03 7.80 7.04
CA ASP A 163 -5.18 8.79 6.39
C ASP A 163 -4.30 8.15 5.30
N THR A 164 -3.80 6.94 5.54
CA THR A 164 -3.02 6.18 4.56
C THR A 164 -3.82 5.88 3.29
N ILE A 165 -5.08 5.45 3.44
CA ILE A 165 -5.99 5.19 2.30
C ILE A 165 -6.30 6.50 1.56
N ASN A 166 -6.64 7.56 2.29
CA ASN A 166 -6.96 8.86 1.70
C ASN A 166 -5.78 9.46 0.92
N ASN A 167 -4.57 9.41 1.50
CA ASN A 167 -3.35 9.86 0.85
C ASN A 167 -3.04 9.04 -0.41
N PHE A 168 -3.28 7.72 -0.35
CA PHE A 168 -3.12 6.87 -1.53
C PHE A 168 -4.11 7.25 -2.64
N LYS A 169 -5.40 7.44 -2.30
CA LYS A 169 -6.44 7.89 -3.24
C LYS A 169 -6.07 9.21 -3.90
N LEU A 170 -5.65 10.21 -3.13
CA LEU A 170 -5.20 11.51 -3.63
C LEU A 170 -4.01 11.36 -4.59
N THR A 171 -3.03 10.54 -4.20
CA THR A 171 -1.85 10.27 -5.03
C THR A 171 -2.21 9.61 -6.36
N GLN A 172 -3.12 8.62 -6.35
CA GLN A 172 -3.60 7.97 -7.57
C GLN A 172 -4.40 8.93 -8.45
N GLY A 173 -5.27 9.75 -7.84
CA GLY A 173 -6.02 10.80 -8.54
C GLY A 173 -5.09 11.75 -9.29
N ARG A 174 -4.05 12.25 -8.63
CA ARG A 174 -3.04 13.12 -9.26
C ARG A 174 -2.31 12.42 -10.42
N LYS A 175 -1.85 11.19 -10.22
CA LYS A 175 -1.19 10.41 -11.28
C LYS A 175 -2.10 10.22 -12.50
N ASN A 176 -3.39 9.99 -12.28
CA ASN A 176 -4.35 9.85 -13.37
C ASN A 176 -4.56 11.17 -14.13
N LEU A 177 -4.67 12.29 -13.40
CA LEU A 177 -4.77 13.62 -14.01
C LEU A 177 -3.52 13.98 -14.81
N GLU A 178 -2.32 13.68 -14.29
CA GLU A 178 -1.06 13.88 -15.01
C GLU A 178 -0.98 13.02 -16.27
N LYS A 179 -1.43 11.76 -16.21
CA LYS A 179 -1.49 10.89 -17.40
C LYS A 179 -2.45 11.44 -18.45
N ARG A 180 -3.65 11.87 -18.04
CA ARG A 180 -4.63 12.49 -18.95
C ARG A 180 -4.06 13.76 -19.59
N ALA A 181 -3.41 14.62 -18.80
CA ALA A 181 -2.76 15.82 -19.32
C ALA A 181 -1.68 15.50 -20.36
N LYS A 182 -0.85 14.48 -20.12
CA LYS A 182 0.17 14.03 -21.08
C LYS A 182 -0.45 13.46 -22.36
N MET A 183 -1.51 12.66 -22.24
CA MET A 183 -2.22 12.12 -23.41
C MET A 183 -2.83 13.24 -24.25
N LEU A 184 -3.42 14.25 -23.60
CA LEU A 184 -4.00 15.41 -24.27
C LEU A 184 -2.92 16.28 -24.95
N ASP A 185 -1.79 16.52 -24.28
CA ASP A 185 -0.63 17.23 -24.85
C ASP A 185 -0.09 16.53 -26.10
N GLU A 186 0.05 15.20 -26.04
CA GLU A 186 0.48 14.40 -27.20
C GLU A 186 -0.57 14.37 -28.33
N LYS A 187 -1.87 14.40 -28.00
CA LYS A 187 -2.95 14.53 -28.99
C LYS A 187 -2.87 15.88 -29.70
N ILE A 188 -2.73 16.96 -28.94
CA ILE A 188 -2.64 18.33 -29.45
C ILE A 188 -1.41 18.52 -30.34
N LYS A 189 -0.23 18.03 -29.93
CA LYS A 189 1.01 18.12 -30.74
C LYS A 189 0.90 17.44 -32.11
N LYS A 190 0.08 16.39 -32.20
CA LYS A 190 -0.15 15.63 -33.44
C LYS A 190 -1.30 16.19 -34.28
N SER A 191 -2.07 17.13 -33.73
CA SER A 191 -3.18 17.77 -34.42
C SER A 191 -2.72 19.06 -35.09
N GLU A 192 -3.22 19.33 -36.29
CA GLU A 192 -2.99 20.61 -36.98
C GLU A 192 -3.76 21.77 -36.33
N LYS A 193 -4.80 21.46 -35.54
CA LYS A 193 -5.63 22.45 -34.86
C LYS A 193 -6.09 21.94 -33.50
N ILE A 194 -6.16 22.82 -32.52
CA ILE A 194 -6.70 22.52 -31.19
C ILE A 194 -8.22 22.61 -31.28
N GLU A 195 -8.92 21.55 -30.87
CA GLU A 195 -10.39 21.52 -30.81
C GLU A 195 -10.91 22.16 -29.51
N ASP A 196 -12.12 22.70 -29.55
CA ASP A 196 -12.76 23.27 -28.35
C ASP A 196 -12.94 22.24 -27.24
N ASP A 197 -13.14 20.96 -27.59
CA ASP A 197 -13.22 19.86 -26.65
C ASP A 197 -11.88 19.60 -25.93
N ASP A 198 -10.75 19.76 -26.62
CA ASP A 198 -9.41 19.64 -26.01
C ASP A 198 -9.17 20.76 -24.99
N LEU A 199 -9.60 21.98 -25.31
CA LEU A 199 -9.50 23.12 -24.40
C LEU A 199 -10.42 22.95 -23.18
N LYS A 200 -11.60 22.37 -23.37
CA LYS A 200 -12.52 22.04 -22.28
C LYS A 200 -11.93 20.99 -21.35
N GLU A 201 -11.39 19.90 -21.88
CA GLU A 201 -10.75 18.86 -21.09
C GLU A 201 -9.53 19.42 -20.32
N LEU A 202 -8.71 20.26 -20.94
CA LEU A 202 -7.57 20.90 -20.27
C LEU A 202 -8.02 21.76 -19.08
N ARG A 203 -9.10 22.55 -19.24
CA ARG A 203 -9.67 23.38 -18.17
C ARG A 203 -10.17 22.52 -17.01
N GLU A 204 -10.85 21.41 -17.29
CA GLU A 204 -11.33 20.47 -16.28
C GLU A 204 -10.17 19.86 -15.49
N ILE A 205 -9.11 19.41 -16.17
CA ILE A 205 -7.92 18.84 -15.51
C ILE A 205 -7.25 19.88 -14.60
N VAL A 206 -7.06 21.11 -15.09
CA VAL A 206 -6.46 22.21 -14.30
C VAL A 206 -7.31 22.56 -13.08
N GLN A 207 -8.63 22.58 -13.22
CA GLN A 207 -9.55 22.84 -12.11
C GLN A 207 -9.44 21.75 -11.04
N GLN A 208 -9.44 20.47 -11.44
CA GLN A 208 -9.31 19.34 -10.52
C GLN A 208 -7.96 19.33 -9.79
N LEU A 209 -6.86 19.68 -10.47
CA LEU A 209 -5.54 19.80 -9.84
C LEU A 209 -5.46 20.97 -8.85
N LYS A 210 -6.15 22.09 -9.11
CA LYS A 210 -6.21 23.24 -8.19
C LYS A 210 -7.03 22.92 -6.94
N SER A 211 -8.18 22.27 -7.09
CA SER A 211 -9.02 21.87 -5.95
C SER A 211 -8.30 20.89 -5.02
N GLN A 212 -7.42 20.04 -5.55
CA GLN A 212 -6.60 19.11 -4.76
C GLN A 212 -5.37 19.75 -4.09
N LYS A 213 -5.11 21.05 -4.25
CA LYS A 213 -4.07 21.79 -3.52
C LYS A 213 -4.60 22.56 -2.31
N MET A 214 -5.92 22.73 -2.19
CA MET A 214 -6.54 23.52 -1.11
C MET A 214 -7.12 22.68 0.03
N ASN A 215 -7.04 21.34 -0.08
CA ASN A 215 -7.36 20.39 0.98
C ASN A 215 -6.08 19.71 1.43
#